data_AF-A0A166K547-F1
#
_entry.id   AF-A0A166K547-F1
#
_cell.length_a   1.000
_cell.length_b   1.000
_cell.length_c   1.000
_cell.angle_alpha   90.00
_cell.angle_beta   90.00
_cell.angle_gamma   90.00
#
_symmetry.space_group_name_H-M   'P 1'
#
loop_
_entity.id
_entity.type
_entity.pdbx_description
1 polymer ?
#
loop_
_entity_poly.entity_id
_entity_poly.type
_entity_poly.pdbx_seq_one_letter_code
_entity_poly.pdbx_strand_id
1 'polypeptide(L)' 'MINWLVQLPNNIVPKQKYYQANAHRPMWRTHPRSGILLPMYYTLFTGVMAGSVYGAYQLVFGKPEEAS' A
#
# COMPACT_ATOMS: atom_id res chain seq x y z
N MET A 1 -24.32 11.05 -20.07
CA MET A 1 -23.29 11.02 -19.00
C MET A 1 -22.02 10.23 -19.35
N ILE A 2 -21.84 9.75 -20.59
CA ILE A 2 -20.65 8.97 -21.00
C ILE A 2 -19.54 9.88 -21.57
N ASN A 3 -19.86 11.11 -21.96
CA ASN A 3 -18.93 12.07 -22.59
C ASN A 3 -17.63 12.30 -21.81
N TRP A 4 -17.69 12.34 -20.48
CA TRP A 4 -16.50 12.53 -19.63
C TRP A 4 -15.46 11.41 -19.82
N LEU A 5 -15.92 10.19 -20.13
CA LEU A 5 -15.11 8.97 -20.19
C LEU A 5 -14.44 8.85 -21.56
N VAL A 6 -15.13 9.34 -22.59
CA VAL A 6 -14.67 9.33 -23.98
C VAL A 6 -13.73 10.51 -24.27
N GLN A 7 -13.82 11.61 -23.51
CA GLN A 7 -12.98 12.81 -23.68
C GLN A 7 -11.71 12.82 -22.82
N LEU A 8 -11.39 11.74 -22.10
CA LEU A 8 -10.15 11.70 -21.34
C LEU A 8 -8.93 11.70 -22.27
N PRO A 9 -7.91 12.53 -21.98
CA PRO A 9 -6.68 12.54 -22.76
C PRO A 9 -5.99 11.18 -22.68
N ASN A 10 -5.59 10.65 -23.83
CA ASN A 10 -4.81 9.42 -23.90
C ASN A 10 -3.40 9.66 -23.31
N ASN A 11 -3.19 9.12 -22.12
CA ASN A 11 -1.92 9.23 -21.40
C ASN A 11 -1.09 7.93 -21.42
N ILE A 12 -1.39 6.99 -22.34
CA ILE A 12 -0.70 5.68 -22.38
C ILE A 12 0.77 5.84 -22.81
N VAL A 13 1.03 6.48 -23.95
CA VAL A 13 2.39 6.71 -24.47
C VAL A 13 3.30 7.46 -23.48
N PRO A 14 2.88 8.59 -22.85
CA PRO A 14 3.73 9.25 -21.87
C PRO A 14 3.98 8.39 -20.62
N LYS A 15 2.99 7.58 -20.18
CA LYS A 15 3.20 6.62 -19.09
C LYS A 15 4.22 5.54 -19.49
N GLN A 16 4.10 4.95 -20.67
CA GLN A 16 5.06 3.95 -21.17
C GLN A 16 6.49 4.50 -21.18
N LYS A 17 6.68 5.70 -21.75
CA LYS A 17 7.99 6.37 -21.74
C LYS A 17 8.50 6.61 -20.32
N TYR A 18 7.64 7.03 -19.40
CA TYR A 18 8.02 7.23 -17.99
C TYR A 18 8.48 5.93 -17.31
N TYR A 19 7.72 4.85 -17.45
CA TYR A 19 8.07 3.57 -16.84
C TYR A 19 9.35 2.97 -17.46
N GLN A 20 9.49 3.06 -18.78
CA GLN A 20 10.69 2.60 -19.50
C GLN A 20 11.93 3.44 -19.13
N ALA A 21 11.81 4.76 -19.01
CA ALA A 21 12.92 5.62 -18.57
C ALA A 21 13.36 5.33 -17.13
N ASN A 22 12.45 4.83 -16.29
CA ASN A 22 12.72 4.46 -14.90
C ASN A 22 12.86 2.95 -14.70
N ALA A 23 13.18 2.18 -15.75
CA ALA A 23 13.27 0.71 -15.70
C ALA A 23 14.36 0.19 -14.74
N HIS A 24 15.32 1.02 -14.34
CA HIS A 24 16.32 0.70 -13.31
C HIS A 24 15.73 0.59 -11.90
N ARG A 25 14.49 1.06 -11.68
CA ARG A 25 13.80 0.99 -10.39
C ARG A 25 12.85 -0.21 -10.37
N PRO A 26 12.67 -0.85 -9.20
CA PRO A 26 11.65 -1.88 -9.05
C PRO A 26 10.26 -1.34 -9.40
N MET A 27 9.48 -2.12 -10.15
CA MET A 27 8.21 -1.68 -10.74
C MET A 27 7.21 -1.11 -9.71
N TRP A 28 7.18 -1.67 -8.50
CA TRP A 28 6.31 -1.20 -7.41
C TRP A 28 6.69 0.17 -6.83
N ARG A 29 7.93 0.63 -7.07
CA ARG A 29 8.45 1.94 -6.63
C ARG A 29 8.57 2.96 -7.76
N THR A 30 8.27 2.55 -9.00
CA THR A 30 8.47 3.40 -10.18
C THR A 30 7.43 4.52 -10.27
N HIS A 31 6.18 4.27 -9.89
CA HIS A 31 5.11 5.25 -10.03
C HIS A 31 5.28 6.41 -9.03
N PRO A 32 5.07 7.69 -9.40
CA PRO A 32 5.28 8.82 -8.47
C PRO A 32 4.43 8.73 -7.20
N ARG A 33 3.21 8.18 -7.29
CA ARG A 33 2.35 7.96 -6.11
C ARG A 33 2.82 6.82 -5.19
N SER A 34 3.74 5.96 -5.63
CA SER A 34 4.27 4.89 -4.78
C SER A 34 4.99 5.43 -3.55
N GLY A 35 5.53 6.66 -3.62
CA GLY A 35 6.16 7.33 -2.49
C GLY A 35 5.22 7.58 -1.31
N ILE A 36 3.91 7.66 -1.55
CA ILE A 36 2.88 7.82 -0.50
C ILE A 36 2.20 6.47 -0.22
N LEU A 37 1.93 5.68 -1.26
CA LEU A 37 1.24 4.39 -1.12
C LEU A 37 2.05 3.35 -0.35
N LEU A 38 3.37 3.24 -0.61
CA LEU A 38 4.21 2.24 0.04
C LEU A 38 4.38 2.48 1.54
N PRO A 39 4.67 3.71 2.03
CA PRO A 39 4.70 3.97 3.46
C PRO A 39 3.38 3.64 4.16
N MET A 40 2.24 4.07 3.60
CA MET A 40 0.94 3.74 4.16
C MET A 40 0.72 2.22 4.26
N TYR A 41 1.05 1.49 3.19
CA TYR A 41 0.98 0.03 3.20
C TYR A 41 1.85 -0.57 4.31
N TYR A 42 3.12 -0.15 4.44
CA TYR A 42 4.02 -0.69 5.45
C TYR A 42 3.56 -0.38 6.88
N THR A 43 3.04 0.83 7.13
CA THR A 43 2.50 1.21 8.44
C THR A 43 1.30 0.34 8.82
N LEU A 44 0.33 0.20 7.92
CA LEU A 44 -0.87 -0.60 8.17
C LEU A 44 -0.51 -2.08 8.33
N PHE A 45 0.32 -2.61 7.45
CA PHE A 45 0.75 -4.00 7.51
C PHE A 45 1.46 -4.30 8.83
N THR A 46 2.41 -3.46 9.23
CA THR A 46 3.15 -3.64 10.48
C THR A 46 2.22 -3.56 11.68
N GLY A 47 1.29 -2.59 11.71
CA GLY A 47 0.31 -2.47 12.79
C GLY A 47 -0.59 -3.71 12.91
N VAL A 48 -1.11 -4.20 11.79
CA VAL A 48 -1.96 -5.41 11.76
C VAL A 48 -1.18 -6.64 12.21
N MET A 49 0.05 -6.82 11.72
CA MET A 49 0.89 -7.96 12.09
C MET A 49 1.27 -7.92 13.58
N ALA A 50 1.64 -6.76 14.11
CA ALA A 50 1.93 -6.60 15.53
C ALA A 50 0.70 -6.91 16.40
N GLY A 51 -0.47 -6.41 16.02
CA GLY A 51 -1.73 -6.73 16.68
C GLY A 51 -2.07 -8.23 16.62
N SER A 52 -1.81 -8.88 15.49
CA SER A 52 -2.04 -10.32 15.32
C SER A 52 -1.12 -11.15 16.21
N VAL A 53 0.17 -10.81 16.27
CA VAL A 53 1.14 -11.47 17.16
C VAL A 53 0.78 -11.26 18.62
N TYR A 54 0.38 -10.04 19.00
CA TYR A 54 -0.07 -9.74 20.36
C TYR A 54 -1.34 -10.51 20.73
N GLY A 55 -2.32 -10.59 19.83
CA GLY A 55 -3.53 -11.39 20.02
C GLY A 55 -3.20 -12.87 20.19
N ALA A 56 -2.29 -13.42 19.37
CA ALA A 56 -1.83 -14.79 19.50
C ALA A 56 -1.13 -15.05 20.85
N TYR A 57 -0.32 -14.10 21.32
CA TYR A 57 0.31 -14.18 22.64
C TYR A 57 -0.73 -14.24 23.76
N GLN A 58 -1.77 -13.39 23.72
CA GLN A 58 -2.85 -13.42 24.70
C GLN A 58 -3.67 -14.72 24.66
N LEU A 59 -3.83 -15.33 23.49
CA LEU A 59 -4.52 -16.62 23.35
C LEU A 59 -3.72 -17.77 23.98
N VAL A 60 -2.39 -17.73 23.88
CA VAL A 60 -1.51 -18.80 24.40
C VAL A 60 -1.28 -18.66 25.90
N PHE A 61 -1.00 -17.45 26.39
CA PHE A 61 -0.59 -17.22 27.78
C PHE A 61 -1.72 -16.72 28.69
N GLY A 62 -2.90 -16.48 28.13
CA GLY A 62 -4.02 -15.87 28.84
C GLY A 62 -3.86 -14.36 28.97
N LYS A 63 -4.96 -13.68 29.32
CA LYS A 63 -4.96 -12.26 29.65
C LYS A 63 -4.69 -12.09 31.15
N PRO A 64 -3.86 -11.12 31.58
CA PRO A 64 -3.82 -10.74 32.99
C PRO A 64 -5.21 -10.23 33.39
N GLU A 65 -5.72 -10.66 34.54
CA GLU A 65 -6.99 -10.16 35.09
C GLU A 65 -6.92 -8.64 35.23
N GLU A 66 -7.96 -7.95 34.74
CA GLU A 66 -8.15 -6.54 35.04
C GLU A 66 -8.38 -6.41 36.54
N ALA A 67 -7.41 -5.84 37.26
CA ALA A 67 -7.55 -5.54 38.69
C ALA A 67 -8.64 -4.47 38.84
N SER A 68 -9.84 -4.94 39.19
CA SER A 68 -11.00 -4.15 39.62
C SER A 68 -10.77 -3.47 40.96
#